data_AF-A0A936JFH0-F1
#
_entry.id   AF-A0A936JFH0-F1
#
_cell.length_a   1.000
_cell.length_b   1.000
_cell.length_c   1.000
_cell.angle_alpha   90.00
_cell.angle_beta   90.00
_cell.angle_gamma   90.00
#
_symmetry.space_group_name_H-M   'P 1'
#
loop_
_entity.id
_entity.type
_entity.pdbx_description
1 polymer ?
#
loop_
_entity_poly.entity_id
_entity_poly.type
_entity_poly.pdbx_seq_one_letter_code
_entity_poly.pdbx_strand_id
1 'polypeptide(L)'
;MVRFNFRIAVVSAFVLLFSLSFIASAQQAQSIKPKMPITEVAFAAQMLETIEIRGGEVDAFVEVKKVFISTLEVAQKDKKKAEDVVTLELTIGQAQNLLALLQRAKLTGADAERYKKFVDTVVSSAQPDTKK
;
A
#
# COMPACT_ATOMS: atom_id res chain seq x y z
N MET A 1 38.99 -29.86 46.29
CA MET A 1 38.24 -30.36 45.13
C MET A 1 37.22 -29.29 44.73
N VAL A 2 37.62 -28.25 44.01
CA VAL A 2 36.71 -27.22 43.43
C VAL A 2 37.38 -26.68 42.17
N ARG A 3 37.09 -27.29 41.03
CA ARG A 3 37.53 -26.81 39.70
C ARG A 3 36.43 -27.11 38.69
N PHE A 4 35.26 -26.50 38.87
CA PHE A 4 34.23 -26.49 37.85
C PHE A 4 33.51 -25.15 37.93
N ASN A 5 33.35 -24.50 36.77
CA ASN A 5 32.35 -23.45 36.49
C ASN A 5 32.68 -21.97 36.69
N PHE A 6 33.91 -21.51 36.46
CA PHE A 6 34.14 -20.05 36.28
C PHE A 6 33.96 -19.58 34.82
N ARG A 7 34.03 -20.47 33.84
CA ARG A 7 33.95 -20.12 32.40
C ARG A 7 32.53 -20.02 31.85
N ILE A 8 31.55 -20.65 32.50
CA ILE A 8 30.15 -20.68 32.04
C ILE A 8 29.39 -19.42 32.50
N ALA A 9 29.74 -18.85 33.65
CA ALA A 9 29.08 -17.65 34.18
C ALA A 9 29.31 -16.39 33.32
N VAL A 10 30.44 -16.31 32.61
CA VAL A 10 30.79 -15.15 31.76
C VAL A 10 30.01 -15.15 30.44
N VAL A 11 29.65 -16.33 29.92
CA VAL A 11 28.90 -16.46 28.66
C VAL A 11 27.42 -16.11 28.87
N SER A 12 26.84 -16.45 30.03
CA SER A 12 25.45 -16.12 30.38
C SER A 12 25.21 -14.63 30.62
N ALA A 13 26.23 -13.89 31.04
CA ALA A 13 26.13 -12.44 31.27
C ALA A 13 26.15 -11.61 29.97
N PHE A 14 26.64 -12.17 28.85
CA PHE A 14 26.71 -11.47 27.57
C PHE A 14 25.39 -11.55 26.76
N VAL A 15 24.55 -12.56 27.04
CA VAL A 15 23.29 -12.79 26.31
C VAL A 15 22.15 -11.89 26.81
N LEU A 16 22.23 -11.35 28.03
CA LEU A 16 21.16 -10.53 28.62
C LEU A 16 21.22 -9.03 28.23
N LEU A 17 22.26 -8.57 27.54
CA LEU A 17 22.43 -7.16 27.15
C LEU A 17 21.97 -6.85 25.73
N PHE A 18 21.55 -7.84 24.93
CA PHE A 18 21.10 -7.64 23.56
C PHE A 18 19.59 -7.39 23.41
N SER A 19 18.83 -7.39 24.53
CA SER A 19 17.36 -7.29 24.52
C SER A 19 16.81 -5.86 24.40
N LEU A 20 17.66 -4.85 24.23
CA LEU A 20 17.28 -3.43 24.26
C LEU A 20 17.68 -2.72 22.98
N SER A 21 16.97 -2.97 21.87
CA SER A 21 16.81 -2.03 20.74
C SER A 21 15.78 -2.54 19.72
N PHE A 22 14.57 -2.87 20.16
CA PHE A 22 13.40 -2.72 19.29
C PHE A 22 12.82 -1.35 19.55
N ILE A 23 13.55 -0.30 19.13
CA ILE A 23 12.91 0.98 18.84
C ILE A 23 12.02 0.67 17.65
N ALA A 24 10.72 0.50 17.92
CA ALA A 24 9.70 0.65 16.91
C ALA A 24 9.83 2.08 16.39
N SER A 25 10.66 2.24 15.36
CA SER A 25 10.65 3.42 14.51
C SER A 25 9.20 3.56 14.09
N ALA A 26 8.50 4.57 14.61
CA ALA A 26 7.27 5.05 14.03
C ALA A 26 7.66 5.57 12.64
N GLN A 27 7.78 4.65 11.69
CA GLN A 27 8.03 4.94 10.30
C GLN A 27 6.80 5.72 9.87
N GLN A 28 6.95 7.04 9.85
CA GLN A 28 5.93 7.98 9.40
C GLN A 28 5.42 7.43 8.09
N ALA A 29 4.19 6.91 8.10
CA ALA A 29 3.64 6.14 6.98
C ALA A 29 3.62 7.08 5.78
N GLN A 30 4.65 6.97 4.94
CA GLN A 30 4.80 7.82 3.78
C GLN A 30 3.57 7.58 2.92
N SER A 31 2.86 8.65 2.60
CA SER A 31 1.65 8.60 1.77
C SER A 31 1.94 9.20 0.41
N ILE A 32 1.33 8.60 -0.61
CA ILE A 32 1.34 9.08 -1.98
C ILE A 32 -0.05 9.62 -2.30
N LYS A 33 -0.09 10.60 -3.20
CA LYS A 33 -1.32 11.33 -3.54
C LYS A 33 -1.54 11.38 -5.05
N PRO A 34 -1.69 10.23 -5.73
CA PRO A 34 -2.01 10.21 -7.16
C PRO A 34 -3.27 10.98 -7.47
N LYS A 35 -3.19 11.80 -8.52
CA LYS A 35 -4.27 12.65 -9.01
C LYS A 35 -4.76 12.14 -10.35
N MET A 36 -6.05 11.84 -10.45
CA MET A 36 -6.64 11.33 -11.68
C MET A 36 -8.15 11.64 -11.75
N PRO A 37 -8.75 11.58 -12.94
CA PRO A 37 -10.20 11.71 -13.10
C PRO A 37 -10.96 10.65 -12.31
N ILE A 38 -12.17 11.00 -11.84
CA ILE A 38 -13.06 10.06 -11.12
C ILE A 38 -13.35 8.81 -11.94
N THR A 39 -13.49 8.94 -13.27
CA THR A 39 -13.66 7.78 -14.15
C THR A 39 -12.54 6.76 -14.01
N GLU A 40 -11.28 7.18 -13.86
CA GLU A 40 -10.13 6.29 -13.69
C GLU A 40 -10.14 5.60 -12.32
N VAL A 41 -10.54 6.32 -11.27
CA VAL A 41 -10.73 5.74 -9.93
C VAL A 41 -11.81 4.67 -9.96
N ALA A 42 -12.96 4.97 -10.59
CA ALA A 42 -14.06 4.03 -10.73
C ALA A 42 -13.68 2.80 -11.57
N PHE A 43 -12.88 2.97 -12.61
CA PHE A 43 -12.35 1.87 -13.42
C PHE A 43 -11.48 0.92 -12.59
N ALA A 44 -10.50 1.44 -11.85
CA ALA A 44 -9.66 0.61 -10.99
C ALA A 44 -10.44 -0.06 -9.86
N ALA A 45 -11.43 0.62 -9.28
CA ALA A 45 -12.35 0.02 -8.30
C ALA A 45 -13.13 -1.17 -8.92
N GLN A 46 -13.66 -1.00 -10.13
CA GLN A 46 -14.36 -2.07 -10.84
C GLN A 46 -13.43 -3.26 -11.12
N MET A 47 -12.18 -3.02 -11.48
CA MET A 47 -11.21 -4.10 -11.68
C MET A 47 -10.96 -4.89 -10.38
N LEU A 48 -10.82 -4.19 -9.24
CA LEU A 48 -10.68 -4.83 -7.93
C LEU A 48 -11.89 -5.70 -7.57
N GLU A 49 -13.12 -5.37 -8.00
CA GLU A 49 -14.26 -6.24 -7.74
C GLU A 49 -14.19 -7.59 -8.49
N THR A 50 -13.38 -7.68 -9.54
CA THR A 50 -13.32 -8.88 -10.41
C THR A 50 -12.17 -9.83 -10.08
N ILE A 51 -11.25 -9.46 -9.19
CA ILE A 51 -10.09 -10.29 -8.88
C ILE A 51 -10.44 -11.39 -7.88
N GLU A 52 -9.81 -12.53 -8.05
CA GLU A 52 -9.81 -13.60 -7.06
C GLU A 52 -8.67 -13.35 -6.06
N ILE A 53 -8.99 -13.43 -4.77
CA ILE A 53 -8.03 -13.22 -3.67
C ILE A 53 -7.92 -14.49 -2.81
N ARG A 54 -6.73 -14.69 -2.22
CA ARG A 54 -6.52 -15.74 -1.21
C ARG A 54 -6.95 -15.23 0.16
N GLY A 55 -7.22 -16.16 1.09
CA GLY A 55 -7.62 -15.81 2.46
C GLY A 55 -6.63 -14.88 3.18
N GLY A 56 -5.33 -15.03 2.93
CA GLY A 56 -4.29 -14.15 3.49
C GLY A 56 -4.22 -12.74 2.87
N GLU A 57 -5.01 -12.46 1.83
CA GLU A 57 -5.01 -11.17 1.11
C GLU A 57 -6.28 -10.35 1.41
N VAL A 58 -7.20 -10.89 2.21
CA VAL A 58 -8.48 -10.25 2.53
C VAL A 58 -8.28 -8.88 3.17
N ASP A 59 -7.38 -8.76 4.14
CA ASP A 59 -7.14 -7.49 4.83
C ASP A 59 -6.58 -6.44 3.86
N ALA A 60 -5.57 -6.81 3.07
CA ALA A 60 -4.99 -5.94 2.04
C ALA A 60 -6.05 -5.50 1.01
N PHE A 61 -6.93 -6.41 0.60
CA PHE A 61 -8.03 -6.10 -0.31
C PHE A 61 -9.02 -5.11 0.29
N VAL A 62 -9.49 -5.36 1.53
CA VAL A 62 -10.46 -4.51 2.22
C VAL A 62 -9.90 -3.11 2.45
N GLU A 63 -8.63 -3.01 2.88
CA GLU A 63 -7.97 -1.72 3.09
C GLU A 63 -7.88 -0.90 1.82
N VAL A 64 -7.45 -1.52 0.71
CA VAL A 64 -7.35 -0.84 -0.59
C VAL A 64 -8.75 -0.43 -1.05
N LYS A 65 -9.72 -1.35 -1.06
CA LYS A 65 -11.10 -1.08 -1.49
C LYS A 65 -11.73 0.09 -0.73
N LYS A 66 -11.47 0.19 0.59
CA LYS A 66 -11.96 1.30 1.41
C LYS A 66 -11.49 2.67 0.90
N VAL A 67 -10.24 2.79 0.46
CA VAL A 67 -9.71 4.05 -0.09
C VAL A 67 -10.50 4.49 -1.33
N PHE A 68 -10.80 3.55 -2.24
CA PHE A 68 -11.59 3.86 -3.45
C PHE A 68 -13.01 4.26 -3.10
N ILE A 69 -13.70 3.49 -2.25
CA ILE A 69 -15.08 3.78 -1.82
C ILE A 69 -15.15 5.17 -1.18
N SER A 70 -14.30 5.45 -0.20
CA SER A 70 -14.30 6.75 0.48
C SER A 70 -14.00 7.90 -0.48
N THR A 71 -13.10 7.73 -1.45
CA THR A 71 -12.79 8.75 -2.46
C THR A 71 -14.00 9.03 -3.37
N LEU A 72 -14.68 7.97 -3.83
CA LEU A 72 -15.84 8.08 -4.71
C LEU A 72 -17.06 8.65 -3.98
N GLU A 73 -17.29 8.25 -2.73
CA GLU A 73 -18.36 8.80 -1.89
C GLU A 73 -18.18 10.30 -1.62
N VAL A 74 -16.96 10.74 -1.33
CA VAL A 74 -16.64 12.17 -1.16
C VAL A 74 -16.87 12.91 -2.47
N ALA A 75 -16.38 12.38 -3.60
CA ALA A 75 -16.60 12.99 -4.91
C ALA A 75 -18.10 13.13 -5.26
N GLN A 76 -18.89 12.10 -4.94
CA GLN A 76 -20.34 12.11 -5.15
C GLN A 76 -21.03 13.13 -4.25
N LYS A 77 -20.65 13.19 -2.96
CA LYS A 77 -21.17 14.17 -2.00
C LYS A 77 -20.87 15.60 -2.43
N ASP A 78 -19.68 15.81 -3.00
CA ASP A 78 -19.23 17.09 -3.55
C ASP A 78 -19.82 17.39 -4.94
N LYS A 79 -20.67 16.50 -5.48
CA LYS A 79 -21.30 16.60 -6.81
C LYS A 79 -20.29 16.79 -7.94
N LYS A 80 -19.10 16.20 -7.80
CA LYS A 80 -18.08 16.19 -8.85
C LYS A 80 -18.55 15.37 -10.05
N LYS A 81 -18.16 15.82 -11.23
CA LYS A 81 -18.42 15.13 -12.50
C LYS A 81 -17.37 14.06 -12.76
N ALA A 82 -17.63 13.19 -13.73
CA ALA A 82 -16.78 12.04 -14.01
C ALA A 82 -15.36 12.46 -14.44
N GLU A 83 -15.28 13.60 -15.12
CA GLU A 83 -14.04 14.20 -15.64
C GLU A 83 -13.21 14.90 -14.56
N ASP A 84 -13.81 15.23 -13.40
CA ASP A 84 -13.13 16.00 -12.36
C ASP A 84 -12.01 15.18 -11.73
N VAL A 85 -10.91 15.87 -11.44
CA VAL A 85 -9.71 15.26 -10.84
C VAL A 85 -9.91 15.12 -9.33
N VAL A 86 -9.65 13.92 -8.83
CA VAL A 86 -9.62 13.60 -7.40
C VAL A 86 -8.24 13.13 -7.00
N THR A 87 -7.97 13.21 -5.70
CA THR A 87 -6.72 12.71 -5.10
C THR A 87 -7.03 11.43 -4.34
N LEU A 88 -6.34 10.36 -4.70
CA LEU A 88 -6.35 9.10 -3.95
C LEU A 88 -5.25 9.18 -2.89
N GLU A 89 -5.63 9.15 -1.61
CA GLU A 89 -4.65 9.14 -0.52
C GLU A 89 -4.32 7.69 -0.15
N LEU A 90 -3.11 7.25 -0.51
CA LEU A 90 -2.63 5.88 -0.28
C LEU A 90 -1.38 5.92 0.58
N THR A 91 -1.26 5.04 1.55
CA THR A 91 0.06 4.71 2.11
C THR A 91 0.89 3.95 1.07
N ILE A 92 2.22 3.94 1.21
CA ILE A 92 3.09 3.13 0.34
C ILE A 92 2.68 1.65 0.36
N GLY A 93 2.33 1.10 1.53
CA GLY A 93 1.86 -0.28 1.64
C GLY A 93 0.56 -0.53 0.89
N GLN A 94 -0.42 0.38 1.01
CA GLN A 94 -1.67 0.29 0.25
C GLN A 94 -1.44 0.39 -1.25
N ALA A 95 -0.52 1.25 -1.71
CA ALA A 95 -0.18 1.36 -3.12
C ALA A 95 0.46 0.07 -3.66
N GLN A 96 1.37 -0.56 -2.90
CA GLN A 96 1.97 -1.84 -3.26
C GLN A 96 0.93 -2.96 -3.34
N ASN A 97 0.04 -3.03 -2.34
CA ASN A 97 -1.06 -4.00 -2.31
C ASN A 97 -2.01 -3.77 -3.50
N LEU A 98 -2.38 -2.53 -3.79
CA LEU A 98 -3.21 -2.18 -4.94
C LEU A 98 -2.61 -2.68 -6.25
N LEU A 99 -1.32 -2.41 -6.49
CA LEU A 99 -0.66 -2.85 -7.72
C LEU A 99 -0.58 -4.38 -7.81
N ALA A 100 -0.26 -5.06 -6.71
CA ALA A 100 -0.22 -6.52 -6.66
C ALA A 100 -1.61 -7.16 -6.90
N LEU A 101 -2.67 -6.56 -6.34
CA LEU A 101 -4.05 -6.99 -6.55
C LEU A 101 -4.48 -6.78 -8.00
N LEU A 102 -4.21 -5.59 -8.56
CA LEU A 102 -4.57 -5.25 -9.94
C LEU A 102 -3.84 -6.08 -11.01
N GLN A 103 -2.65 -6.60 -10.72
CA GLN A 103 -1.97 -7.55 -11.61
C GLN A 103 -2.77 -8.84 -11.88
N ARG A 104 -3.78 -9.15 -11.04
CA ARG A 104 -4.66 -10.32 -11.20
C ARG A 104 -5.89 -10.03 -12.05
N ALA A 105 -6.16 -8.77 -12.35
CA ALA A 105 -7.33 -8.39 -13.10
C ALA A 105 -7.24 -8.87 -14.55
N LYS A 106 -8.37 -9.34 -15.08
CA LYS A 106 -8.51 -9.69 -16.49
C LYS A 106 -8.93 -8.44 -17.25
N LEU A 107 -8.14 -8.07 -18.25
CA LEU A 107 -8.32 -6.86 -19.04
C LEU A 107 -8.64 -7.23 -20.49
N THR A 108 -9.54 -6.47 -21.11
CA THR A 108 -9.64 -6.49 -22.57
C THR A 108 -8.50 -5.67 -23.18
N GLY A 109 -8.19 -5.90 -24.45
CA GLY A 109 -7.21 -5.06 -25.17
C GLY A 109 -7.61 -3.58 -25.20
N ALA A 110 -8.90 -3.28 -25.23
CA ALA A 110 -9.42 -1.91 -25.21
C ALA A 110 -9.12 -1.18 -23.88
N ASP A 111 -8.97 -1.92 -22.78
CA ASP A 111 -8.68 -1.36 -21.46
C ASP A 111 -7.17 -1.20 -21.20
N ALA A 112 -6.31 -1.72 -22.08
CA ALA A 112 -4.86 -1.82 -21.82
C ALA A 112 -4.19 -0.46 -21.62
N GLU A 113 -4.48 0.53 -22.48
CA GLU A 113 -3.92 1.87 -22.36
C GLU A 113 -4.38 2.56 -21.08
N ARG A 114 -5.66 2.40 -20.75
CA ARG A 114 -6.28 2.96 -19.57
C ARG A 114 -5.69 2.39 -18.29
N TYR A 115 -5.54 1.07 -18.23
CA TYR A 115 -4.87 0.38 -17.15
C TYR A 115 -3.42 0.84 -16.98
N LYS A 116 -2.66 0.90 -18.08
CA LYS A 116 -1.27 1.35 -18.05
C LYS A 116 -1.17 2.77 -17.47
N LYS A 117 -2.01 3.70 -17.95
CA LYS A 117 -2.05 5.08 -17.47
C LYS A 117 -2.36 5.16 -15.98
N PHE A 118 -3.29 4.36 -15.49
CA PHE A 118 -3.61 4.28 -14.06
C PHE A 118 -2.38 3.84 -13.25
N VAL A 119 -1.75 2.72 -13.63
CA VAL A 119 -0.56 2.18 -12.96
C VAL A 119 0.59 3.19 -12.97
N ASP A 120 0.87 3.78 -14.14
CA ASP A 120 1.92 4.80 -14.29
C ASP A 120 1.67 5.98 -13.34
N THR A 121 0.43 6.44 -13.20
CA THR A 121 0.07 7.56 -12.32
C THR A 121 0.30 7.24 -10.85
N VAL A 122 -0.04 6.01 -10.42
CA VAL A 122 0.21 5.55 -9.05
C VAL A 122 1.72 5.47 -8.79
N VAL A 123 2.48 4.88 -9.71
CA VAL A 123 3.94 4.72 -9.59
C VAL A 123 4.66 6.07 -9.62
N SER A 124 4.28 6.98 -10.52
CA SER A 124 4.89 8.32 -10.60
C SER A 124 4.63 9.15 -9.34
N SER A 125 3.51 8.91 -8.67
CA SER A 125 3.17 9.59 -7.42
C SER A 125 3.94 9.06 -6.20
N ALA A 126 4.60 7.90 -6.35
CA ALA A 126 5.49 7.32 -5.35
C ALA A 126 6.95 7.74 -5.53
N GLN A 127 7.32 8.29 -6.68
CA GLN A 127 8.64 8.88 -6.85
C GLN A 127 8.71 10.16 -6.01
N PRO A 128 9.80 10.38 -5.24
CA PRO A 128 9.99 11.65 -4.56
C PRO A 128 9.94 12.76 -5.60
N ASP A 129 9.21 13.85 -5.29
CA ASP A 129 9.15 15.08 -6.07
C ASP A 129 10.61 15.56 -6.32
N THR A 130 11.27 15.11 -7.39
CA THR A 130 12.44 15.79 -7.95
C THR A 130 11.92 17.04 -8.66
N LYS A 131 11.33 17.95 -7.88
CA LYS A 131 11.06 19.31 -8.32
C LYS A 131 12.39 20.05 -8.27
N LYS A 132 12.98 20.18 -9.45
CA LYS A 132 13.94 21.20 -9.91
C LYS A 132 15.12 21.53 -9.02
#